data_AF-A0A447TF93-F1
#
_entry.id   AF-A0A447TF93-F1
#
_cell.length_a   1.000
_cell.length_b   1.000
_cell.length_c   1.000
_cell.angle_alpha   90.00
_cell.angle_beta   90.00
_cell.angle_gamma   90.00
#
_symmetry.space_group_name_H-M   'P 1'
#
loop_
_entity.id
_entity.type
_entity.pdbx_description
1 polymer ?
#
loop_
_entity_poly.entity_id
_entity_poly.type
_entity_poly.pdbx_seq_one_letter_code
_entity_poly.pdbx_strand_id
1 'polypeptide(L)'
;MLATIAVVLGFRESGKLAAAFGLAVSTTMAITTVLFAVLARRRWHWPWWAVALVAGGLFAIDLAFWLANALKFLDGGWLPLLLGLAVFCVMGCWFGGRRLQMRESRGRQLPLEALLSSLGMNPVARIPGVGVFLSERADGTPLVLLHHLKHNQALHETAILLTLQMLDVPRAAGERVSAQWLGKAWPG
;
A
#
# COMPACT_ATOMS: atom_id res chain seq x y z
N MET A 1 -23.54 -4.38 14.19
CA MET A 1 -24.65 -4.62 15.14
C MET A 1 -24.85 -6.12 15.38
N LEU A 2 -25.16 -6.94 14.37
CA LEU A 2 -25.35 -8.39 14.59
C LEU A 2 -24.07 -9.13 15.05
N ALA A 3 -22.93 -8.84 14.43
CA ALA A 3 -21.64 -9.44 14.84
C ALA A 3 -21.24 -9.06 16.28
N THR A 4 -21.51 -7.81 16.69
CA THR A 4 -21.20 -7.34 18.05
C THR A 4 -22.11 -8.00 19.09
N ILE A 5 -23.39 -8.22 18.77
CA ILE A 5 -24.35 -8.93 19.63
C ILE A 5 -23.95 -10.42 19.77
N ALA A 6 -23.56 -11.08 18.68
CA ALA A 6 -23.09 -12.46 18.71
C ALA A 6 -21.84 -12.65 19.58
N VAL A 7 -20.90 -11.71 19.51
CA VAL A 7 -19.70 -11.71 20.37
C VAL A 7 -20.08 -11.52 21.83
N VAL A 8 -20.93 -10.55 22.18
CA VAL A 8 -21.34 -10.31 23.57
C VAL A 8 -22.06 -11.52 24.17
N LEU A 9 -22.98 -12.14 23.41
CA LEU A 9 -23.69 -13.36 23.84
C LEU A 9 -22.77 -14.58 23.97
N GLY A 10 -21.71 -14.66 23.16
CA GLY A 10 -20.71 -15.73 23.22
C GLY A 10 -19.70 -15.59 24.35
N PHE A 11 -19.33 -14.36 24.74
CA PHE A 11 -18.34 -14.13 25.80
C PHE A 11 -18.91 -14.30 27.19
N ARG A 12 -20.13 -13.79 27.46
CA ARG A 12 -20.81 -13.72 28.79
C ARG A 12 -20.00 -13.09 29.95
N GLU A 13 -18.68 -13.01 29.86
CA GLU A 13 -17.73 -12.47 30.83
C GLU A 13 -16.83 -11.41 30.20
N SER A 14 -16.97 -10.16 30.68
CA SER A 14 -16.18 -9.01 30.23
C SER A 14 -14.68 -9.14 30.52
N GLY A 15 -14.29 -9.96 31.50
CA GLY A 15 -12.89 -10.16 31.89
C GLY A 15 -12.02 -10.80 30.82
N LYS A 16 -12.58 -11.73 30.03
CA LYS A 16 -11.85 -12.47 28.97
C LYS A 16 -11.58 -11.61 27.74
N LEU A 17 -12.51 -10.71 27.42
CA LEU A 17 -12.35 -9.75 26.32
C LEU A 17 -11.28 -8.70 26.66
N ALA A 18 -11.25 -8.24 27.91
CA ALA A 18 -10.28 -7.26 28.39
C ALA A 18 -8.84 -7.79 28.34
N ALA A 19 -8.61 -9.05 28.69
CA ALA A 19 -7.27 -9.66 28.65
C ALA A 19 -6.70 -9.74 27.23
N ALA A 20 -7.50 -10.16 26.25
CA ALA A 20 -7.05 -10.26 24.85
C ALA A 20 -6.75 -8.89 24.23
N PHE A 21 -7.60 -7.90 24.48
CA PHE A 21 -7.35 -6.52 24.05
C PHE A 21 -6.11 -5.94 24.74
N GLY A 22 -5.96 -6.16 26.05
CA GLY A 22 -4.79 -5.75 26.82
C GLY A 22 -3.50 -6.35 26.29
N LEU A 23 -3.51 -7.62 25.86
CA LEU A 23 -2.36 -8.26 25.23
C LEU A 23 -2.02 -7.66 23.87
N ALA A 24 -3.02 -7.37 23.02
CA ALA A 24 -2.79 -6.72 21.73
C ALA A 24 -2.22 -5.29 21.88
N VAL A 25 -2.76 -4.50 22.79
CA VAL A 25 -2.30 -3.13 23.06
C VAL A 25 -0.91 -3.13 23.67
N SER A 26 -0.65 -3.93 24.70
CA SER A 26 0.69 -4.03 25.31
C SER A 26 1.74 -4.53 24.32
N THR A 27 1.39 -5.46 23.42
CA THR A 27 2.29 -5.88 22.33
C THR A 27 2.63 -4.71 21.40
N THR A 28 1.63 -3.92 21.02
CA THR A 28 1.83 -2.75 20.15
C THR A 28 2.69 -1.70 20.85
N MET A 29 2.46 -1.45 22.15
CA MET A 29 3.27 -0.52 22.95
C MET A 29 4.73 -0.99 23.03
N ALA A 30 4.97 -2.28 23.29
CA ALA A 30 6.31 -2.87 23.29
C ALA A 30 7.03 -2.67 21.93
N ILE A 31 6.32 -2.90 20.80
CA ILE A 31 6.88 -2.66 19.46
C ILE A 31 7.23 -1.18 19.28
N THR A 32 6.35 -0.26 19.71
CA THR A 32 6.62 1.18 19.60
C THR A 32 7.80 1.61 20.48
N THR A 33 7.97 1.02 21.67
CA THR A 33 9.12 1.27 22.55
C THR A 33 10.43 0.80 21.89
N VAL A 34 10.42 -0.36 21.23
CA VAL A 34 11.58 -0.85 20.45
C VAL A 34 11.88 0.06 19.26
N LEU A 35 10.87 0.47 18.50
CA LEU A 35 11.03 1.41 17.38
C LEU A 35 11.57 2.77 17.85
N PHE A 36 11.06 3.26 18.98
CA PHE A 36 11.57 4.47 19.62
C PHE A 36 13.04 4.32 20.00
N ALA A 37 13.45 3.19 20.58
CA ALA A 37 14.85 2.93 20.90
C ALA A 37 15.72 2.95 19.63
N VAL A 38 15.28 2.31 18.55
CA VAL A 38 15.99 2.33 17.25
C VAL A 38 16.08 3.75 16.69
N LEU A 39 14.99 4.52 16.73
CA LEU A 39 14.94 5.89 16.23
C LEU A 39 15.84 6.83 17.04
N ALA A 40 15.77 6.75 18.37
CA ALA A 40 16.60 7.53 19.29
C ALA A 40 18.09 7.26 19.07
N ARG A 41 18.45 6.01 18.74
CA ARG A 41 19.82 5.60 18.42
C ARG A 41 20.27 6.03 17.03
N ARG A 42 19.49 5.73 15.99
CA ARG A 42 19.91 5.88 14.59
C ARG A 42 19.73 7.28 14.06
N ARG A 43 18.71 8.02 14.53
CA ARG A 43 18.33 9.32 13.98
C ARG A 43 18.62 10.47 14.93
N TRP A 44 18.50 10.26 16.24
CA TRP A 44 18.77 11.31 17.24
C TRP A 44 20.12 11.17 17.97
N HIS A 45 20.88 10.10 17.69
CA HIS A 45 22.22 9.86 18.25
C HIS A 45 22.29 9.93 19.79
N TRP A 46 21.24 9.52 20.49
CA TRP A 46 21.23 9.50 21.96
C TRP A 46 22.29 8.52 22.51
N PRO A 47 22.95 8.86 23.64
CA PRO A 47 23.90 7.96 24.27
C PRO A 47 23.20 6.69 24.79
N TRP A 48 23.93 5.57 24.84
CA TRP A 48 23.35 4.24 25.13
C TRP A 48 22.64 4.19 26.48
N TRP A 49 23.17 4.88 27.50
CA TRP A 49 22.58 4.93 28.84
C TRP A 49 21.23 5.65 28.85
N ALA A 50 21.06 6.74 28.09
CA ALA A 50 19.80 7.48 28.03
C ALA A 50 18.70 6.65 27.35
N VAL A 51 19.07 5.95 26.28
CA VAL A 51 18.13 5.04 25.60
C VAL A 51 17.79 3.85 26.49
N ALA A 52 18.77 3.24 27.16
CA ALA A 52 18.55 2.13 28.07
C ALA A 52 17.64 2.53 29.25
N LEU A 53 17.81 3.73 29.79
CA LEU A 53 16.99 4.21 30.90
C LEU A 53 15.54 4.46 30.46
N VAL A 54 15.33 5.20 29.37
CA VAL A 54 13.99 5.58 28.92
C VAL A 54 13.28 4.40 28.25
N ALA A 55 13.87 3.83 27.20
CA ALA A 55 13.24 2.74 26.46
C ALA A 55 13.22 1.45 27.29
N GLY A 56 14.26 1.17 28.08
CA GLY A 56 14.26 0.01 28.97
C GLY A 56 13.22 0.13 30.09
N GLY A 57 13.05 1.32 30.68
CA GLY A 57 12.01 1.58 31.67
C GLY A 57 10.61 1.39 31.10
N LEU A 58 10.33 1.97 29.93
CA LEU A 58 9.06 1.78 29.23
C LEU A 58 8.82 0.31 28.87
N PHE A 59 9.84 -0.37 28.36
CA PHE A 59 9.74 -1.78 27.98
C PHE A 59 9.49 -2.69 29.19
N ALA A 60 10.05 -2.37 30.36
CA ALA A 60 9.79 -3.11 31.59
C ALA A 60 8.32 -2.98 32.02
N ILE A 61 7.72 -1.79 31.90
CA ILE A 61 6.30 -1.55 32.16
C ILE A 61 5.46 -2.34 31.16
N ASP A 62 5.77 -2.23 29.87
CA ASP A 62 5.08 -2.97 28.80
C ASP A 62 5.11 -4.47 29.07
N LEU A 63 6.27 -5.01 29.45
CA LEU A 63 6.46 -6.42 29.75
C LEU A 63 5.65 -6.86 30.98
N ALA A 64 5.61 -6.05 32.04
CA ALA A 64 4.80 -6.35 33.23
C ALA A 64 3.30 -6.41 32.88
N PHE A 65 2.79 -5.45 32.09
CA PHE A 65 1.41 -5.48 31.61
C PHE A 65 1.16 -6.67 30.69
N TRP A 66 2.11 -7.01 29.82
CA TRP A 66 1.99 -8.13 28.90
C TRP A 66 1.89 -9.45 29.65
N LEU A 67 2.77 -9.70 30.64
CA LEU A 67 2.72 -10.87 31.51
C LEU A 67 1.42 -10.96 32.31
N ALA A 68 0.95 -9.85 32.88
CA ALA A 68 -0.30 -9.83 33.65
C ALA A 68 -1.52 -10.19 32.79
N ASN A 69 -1.54 -9.79 31.52
CA ASN A 69 -2.62 -10.13 30.58
C ASN A 69 -2.43 -11.54 29.97
N ALA A 70 -1.19 -11.99 29.79
CA ALA A 70 -0.88 -13.32 29.26
C ALA A 70 -1.33 -14.45 30.20
N LEU A 71 -1.26 -14.25 31.53
CA LEU A 71 -1.76 -15.24 32.49
C LEU A 71 -3.28 -15.44 32.36
N LYS A 72 -4.03 -14.37 32.09
CA LYS A 72 -5.50 -14.41 31.88
C LYS A 72 -5.91 -14.91 30.49
N PHE A 73 -4.95 -15.07 29.57
CA PHE A 73 -5.21 -15.55 28.22
C PHE A 73 -5.65 -17.03 28.21
N LEU A 74 -5.02 -17.85 29.06
CA LEU A 74 -5.31 -19.29 29.19
C LEU A 74 -6.75 -19.54 29.66
N ASP A 75 -7.33 -18.63 30.42
CA ASP A 75 -8.68 -18.75 30.97
C ASP A 75 -9.80 -18.40 29.97
N GLY A 76 -9.47 -17.96 28.74
CA GLY A 76 -10.47 -17.70 27.71
C GLY A 76 -10.22 -16.50 26.78
N GLY A 77 -9.00 -15.93 26.79
CA GLY A 77 -8.60 -14.82 25.92
C GLY A 77 -8.28 -15.21 24.47
N TRP A 78 -8.44 -16.49 24.10
CA TRP A 78 -8.10 -17.01 22.77
C TRP A 78 -9.11 -16.64 21.68
N LEU A 79 -10.37 -16.40 22.03
CA LEU A 79 -11.44 -16.15 21.06
C LEU A 79 -11.29 -14.82 20.28
N PRO A 80 -10.95 -13.66 20.89
CA PRO A 80 -10.68 -12.43 20.13
C PRO A 80 -9.43 -12.54 19.26
N LEU A 81 -8.43 -13.31 19.72
CA LEU A 81 -7.21 -13.56 18.96
C LEU A 81 -7.52 -14.38 17.70
N LEU A 82 -8.37 -15.40 17.81
CA LEU A 82 -8.80 -16.22 16.67
C LEU A 82 -9.58 -15.37 15.66
N LEU A 83 -10.49 -14.50 16.12
CA LEU A 83 -11.20 -13.58 15.25
C LEU A 83 -10.25 -12.60 14.56
N GLY A 84 -9.30 -12.03 15.31
CA GLY A 84 -8.25 -11.16 14.77
C GLY A 84 -7.39 -11.87 13.72
N LEU A 85 -7.02 -13.12 13.97
CA LEU A 85 -6.27 -13.96 13.03
C LEU A 85 -7.09 -14.24 11.77
N ALA A 86 -8.39 -14.52 11.88
CA ALA A 86 -9.26 -14.72 10.73
C ALA A 86 -9.33 -13.46 9.85
N VAL A 87 -9.53 -12.29 10.46
CA VAL A 87 -9.52 -11.00 9.74
C VAL A 87 -8.15 -10.73 9.12
N PHE A 88 -7.07 -10.98 9.85
CA PHE A 88 -5.71 -10.85 9.34
C PHE A 88 -5.47 -11.74 8.12
N CYS A 89 -5.92 -13.00 8.15
CA CYS A 89 -5.83 -13.91 7.00
C CYS A 89 -6.61 -13.40 5.79
N VAL A 90 -7.81 -12.87 5.98
CA VAL A 90 -8.60 -12.25 4.90
C VAL A 90 -7.85 -11.05 4.31
N MET A 91 -7.31 -10.17 5.15
CA MET A 91 -6.53 -9.01 4.70
C MET A 91 -5.24 -9.42 4.00
N GLY A 92 -4.55 -10.45 4.51
CA GLY A 92 -3.33 -11.00 3.92
C GLY A 92 -3.58 -11.63 2.55
N CYS A 93 -4.65 -12.42 2.43
CA CYS A 93 -5.10 -12.98 1.16
C CYS A 93 -5.46 -11.87 0.16
N TRP A 94 -6.20 -10.86 0.59
CA TRP A 94 -6.54 -9.69 -0.23
C TRP A 94 -5.30 -8.93 -0.70
N PHE A 95 -4.35 -8.67 0.20
CA PHE A 95 -3.10 -8.00 -0.13
C PHE A 95 -2.27 -8.80 -1.15
N GLY A 96 -2.16 -10.12 -0.96
CA GLY A 96 -1.52 -11.02 -1.90
C GLY A 96 -2.20 -11.02 -3.27
N GLY A 97 -3.53 -11.10 -3.29
CA GLY A 97 -4.34 -11.05 -4.51
C GLY A 97 -4.13 -9.75 -5.29
N ARG A 98 -4.17 -8.58 -4.62
CA ARG A 98 -3.89 -7.29 -5.27
C ARG A 98 -2.47 -7.23 -5.83
N ARG A 99 -1.49 -7.78 -5.12
CA ARG A 99 -0.10 -7.82 -5.61
C ARG A 99 0.04 -8.70 -6.85
N LEU A 100 -0.66 -9.83 -6.91
CA LEU A 100 -0.68 -10.70 -8.08
C LEU A 100 -1.39 -10.02 -9.26
N GLN A 101 -2.52 -9.36 -9.02
CA GLN A 101 -3.24 -8.59 -10.04
C GLN A 101 -2.36 -7.48 -10.63
N MET A 102 -1.63 -6.73 -9.79
CA MET A 102 -0.68 -5.72 -10.26
C MET A 102 0.47 -6.32 -11.08
N ARG A 103 0.91 -7.55 -10.79
CA ARG A 103 1.95 -8.25 -11.56
C ARG A 103 1.42 -8.73 -12.92
N GLU A 104 0.23 -9.28 -12.97
CA GLU A 104 -0.44 -9.67 -14.23
C GLU A 104 -0.66 -8.46 -15.15
N SER A 105 -1.06 -7.31 -14.59
CA SER A 105 -1.17 -6.07 -15.35
C SER A 105 0.15 -5.60 -15.97
N ARG A 106 1.32 -6.04 -15.45
CA ARG A 106 2.64 -5.75 -16.04
C ARG A 106 2.99 -6.68 -17.20
N GLY A 107 2.57 -7.95 -17.15
CA GLY A 107 2.84 -8.93 -18.21
C GLY A 107 2.10 -8.68 -19.52
N ARG A 108 1.07 -7.82 -19.50
CA ARG A 108 0.16 -7.56 -20.61
C ARG A 108 0.39 -6.20 -21.30
N GLN A 109 1.40 -5.45 -20.87
CA GLN A 109 1.75 -4.16 -21.46
C GLN A 109 2.59 -4.40 -22.71
N LEU A 110 2.00 -4.09 -23.88
CA LEU A 110 2.74 -4.02 -25.13
C LEU A 110 3.81 -2.91 -25.01
N PRO A 111 5.07 -3.15 -25.43
CA PRO A 111 6.06 -2.08 -25.54
C PRO A 111 5.52 -0.93 -26.36
N LEU A 112 5.71 0.31 -25.91
CA LEU A 112 5.17 1.49 -26.59
C LEU A 112 5.63 1.57 -28.05
N GLU A 113 6.88 1.17 -28.31
CA GLU A 113 7.47 1.09 -29.64
C GLU A 113 6.68 0.17 -30.58
N ALA A 114 6.21 -0.97 -30.07
CA ALA A 114 5.43 -1.94 -30.86
C ALA A 114 4.00 -1.44 -31.15
N LEU A 115 3.41 -0.63 -30.25
CA LEU A 115 2.16 0.06 -30.56
C LEU A 115 2.36 1.10 -31.66
N LEU A 116 3.41 1.92 -31.55
CA LEU A 116 3.71 2.98 -32.51
C LEU A 116 4.00 2.44 -33.90
N SER A 117 4.73 1.32 -34.01
CA SER A 117 4.95 0.64 -35.29
C SER A 117 3.65 0.10 -35.89
N SER A 118 2.78 -0.47 -35.06
CA SER A 118 1.46 -0.97 -35.49
C SER A 118 0.55 0.14 -36.01
N LEU A 119 0.54 1.31 -35.34
CA LEU A 119 -0.22 2.49 -35.78
C LEU A 119 0.35 3.13 -37.06
N GLY A 120 1.65 2.98 -37.32
CA GLY A 120 2.27 3.39 -38.58
C GLY A 120 1.86 2.50 -39.76
N MET A 121 1.64 1.21 -39.51
CA MET A 121 1.20 0.25 -40.53
C MET A 121 -0.31 0.29 -40.78
N ASN A 122 -1.12 0.49 -39.73
CA ASN A 122 -2.58 0.59 -39.80
C ASN A 122 -3.04 1.90 -39.14
N PRO A 123 -3.16 3.00 -39.91
CA PRO A 123 -3.58 4.28 -39.36
C PRO A 123 -5.04 4.23 -38.90
N VAL A 124 -5.31 4.82 -37.74
CA VAL A 124 -6.66 4.96 -37.15
C VAL A 124 -7.20 6.38 -37.39
N ALA A 125 -8.53 6.55 -37.33
CA ALA A 125 -9.17 7.84 -37.56
C ALA A 125 -8.68 8.90 -36.56
N ARG A 126 -8.46 10.14 -37.00
CA ARG A 126 -8.04 11.25 -36.13
C ARG A 126 -9.22 12.14 -35.78
N ILE A 127 -9.38 12.43 -34.49
CA ILE A 127 -10.42 13.35 -33.99
C ILE A 127 -9.72 14.64 -33.54
N PRO A 128 -10.27 15.82 -33.89
CA PRO A 128 -9.72 17.10 -33.46
C PRO A 128 -9.71 17.20 -31.93
N GLY A 129 -8.60 17.69 -31.37
CA GLY A 129 -8.44 17.90 -29.93
C GLY A 129 -7.23 17.20 -29.30
N VAL A 130 -7.14 17.28 -27.97
CA VAL A 130 -6.05 16.71 -27.17
C VAL A 130 -6.58 15.60 -26.29
N GLY A 131 -6.03 14.39 -26.44
CA GLY A 131 -6.30 13.25 -25.57
C GLY A 131 -5.18 13.07 -24.54
N VAL A 132 -5.51 13.16 -23.25
CA VAL A 132 -4.54 12.89 -22.17
C VAL A 132 -4.78 11.49 -21.62
N PHE A 133 -3.78 10.63 -21.72
CA PHE A 133 -3.82 9.25 -21.24
C PHE A 133 -2.85 9.09 -20.08
N LEU A 134 -3.37 8.78 -18.90
CA LEU A 134 -2.56 8.49 -17.72
C LEU A 134 -1.86 7.15 -17.88
N SER A 135 -0.54 7.14 -17.66
CA SER A 135 0.28 5.94 -17.61
C SER A 135 0.89 5.77 -16.22
N GLU A 136 1.03 4.54 -15.78
CA GLU A 136 1.76 4.22 -14.54
C GLU A 136 3.27 4.23 -14.76
N ARG A 137 3.73 4.10 -16.02
CA ARG A 137 5.14 4.05 -16.38
C ARG A 137 5.42 4.77 -17.70
N ALA A 138 6.63 5.29 -17.86
CA ALA A 138 7.06 6.00 -19.06
C ALA A 138 7.40 5.05 -20.23
N ASP A 139 7.71 3.78 -19.96
CA ASP A 139 8.20 2.78 -20.91
C ASP A 139 7.12 1.83 -21.47
N GLY A 140 5.95 1.77 -20.83
CA GLY A 140 4.85 0.88 -21.19
C GLY A 140 3.68 1.60 -21.87
N THR A 141 2.96 0.90 -22.74
CA THR A 141 1.70 1.42 -23.29
C THR A 141 0.63 1.43 -22.20
N PRO A 142 -0.04 2.58 -21.93
CA PRO A 142 -1.14 2.60 -20.98
C PRO A 142 -2.32 1.77 -21.48
N LEU A 143 -2.84 0.93 -20.60
CA LEU A 143 -3.97 0.03 -20.92
C LEU A 143 -5.21 0.79 -21.42
N VAL A 144 -5.43 2.00 -20.88
CA VAL A 144 -6.53 2.87 -21.28
C VAL A 144 -6.43 3.27 -22.75
N LEU A 145 -5.21 3.54 -23.24
CA LEU A 145 -5.00 3.86 -24.65
C LEU A 145 -5.32 2.66 -25.56
N LEU A 146 -4.89 1.46 -25.17
CA LEU A 146 -5.22 0.23 -25.90
C LEU A 146 -6.74 -0.03 -25.91
N HIS A 147 -7.41 0.16 -24.79
CA HIS A 147 -8.86 0.01 -24.70
C HIS A 147 -9.61 1.06 -25.54
N HIS A 148 -9.13 2.31 -25.55
CA HIS A 148 -9.67 3.38 -26.39
C HIS A 148 -9.53 3.05 -27.87
N LEU A 149 -8.34 2.64 -28.31
CA LEU A 149 -8.09 2.23 -29.70
C LEU A 149 -8.94 1.02 -30.11
N LYS A 150 -9.14 0.05 -29.21
CA LYS A 150 -9.96 -1.13 -29.48
C LYS A 150 -11.43 -0.80 -29.74
N HIS A 151 -12.02 0.13 -28.98
CA HIS A 151 -13.46 0.44 -29.08
C HIS A 151 -13.76 1.57 -30.04
N ASN A 152 -12.97 2.64 -30.00
CA ASN A 152 -13.25 3.86 -30.75
C ASN A 152 -12.56 3.88 -32.12
N GLN A 153 -11.52 3.05 -32.31
CA GLN A 153 -10.71 3.00 -33.53
C GLN A 153 -10.25 4.39 -34.01
N ALA A 154 -10.04 5.28 -33.04
CA ALA A 154 -9.69 6.67 -33.28
C ALA A 154 -8.67 7.16 -32.25
N LEU A 155 -7.86 8.13 -32.65
CA LEU A 155 -6.90 8.82 -31.80
C LEU A 155 -7.10 10.33 -31.93
N HIS A 156 -6.82 11.08 -30.87
CA HIS A 156 -6.77 12.54 -30.97
C HIS A 156 -5.56 12.98 -31.81
N GLU A 157 -5.62 14.17 -32.41
CA GLU A 157 -4.48 14.77 -33.13
C GLU A 157 -3.23 14.85 -32.23
N THR A 158 -3.43 15.31 -30.99
CA THR A 158 -2.39 15.31 -29.96
C THR A 158 -2.75 14.31 -28.87
N ALA A 159 -1.91 13.29 -28.67
CA ALA A 159 -2.05 12.33 -27.58
C ALA A 159 -0.91 12.52 -26.58
N ILE A 160 -1.24 12.85 -25.32
CA ILE A 160 -0.27 13.05 -24.25
C ILE A 160 -0.31 11.83 -23.32
N LEU A 161 0.83 11.17 -23.16
CA LEU A 161 1.01 10.09 -22.19
C LEU A 161 1.55 10.69 -20.89
N LEU A 162 0.68 10.86 -19.89
CA LEU A 162 1.04 11.49 -18.62
C LEU A 162 1.38 10.45 -17.57
N THR A 163 2.64 10.44 -17.10
CA THR A 163 3.06 9.58 -15.98
C THR A 163 3.27 10.43 -14.73
N LEU A 164 2.61 10.08 -13.62
CA LEU A 164 2.77 10.76 -12.33
C LEU A 164 3.71 9.94 -11.43
N GLN A 165 4.82 10.55 -11.03
CA GLN A 165 5.73 9.98 -10.04
C GLN A 165 5.61 10.73 -8.71
N MET A 166 5.13 10.02 -7.69
CA MET A 166 5.04 10.56 -6.33
C MET A 166 6.37 10.35 -5.62
N LEU A 167 6.96 11.44 -5.11
CA LEU A 167 8.22 11.42 -4.35
C LEU A 167 7.93 11.48 -2.85
N ASP A 168 8.73 10.80 -2.04
CA ASP A 168 8.65 10.83 -0.56
C ASP A 168 9.24 12.13 0.05
N VAL A 169 9.11 13.25 -0.66
CA VAL A 169 9.54 14.58 -0.21
C VAL A 169 8.44 15.61 -0.49
N PRO A 170 8.22 16.59 0.40
CA PRO A 170 7.13 17.56 0.25
C PRO A 170 7.31 18.51 -0.94
N ARG A 171 8.55 18.70 -1.42
CA ARG A 171 8.85 19.47 -2.63
C ARG A 171 9.95 18.77 -3.42
N ALA A 172 9.68 18.47 -4.68
CA ALA A 172 10.71 18.05 -5.63
C ALA A 172 11.71 19.21 -5.84
N ALA A 173 12.99 18.92 -5.63
CA ALA A 173 14.09 19.81 -6.02
C ALA A 173 14.48 19.48 -7.48
N GLY A 174 14.42 20.46 -8.39
CA GLY A 174 14.76 20.29 -9.81
C GLY A 174 13.55 20.28 -10.76
N GLU A 175 13.75 19.73 -11.96
CA GLU A 175 12.76 19.65 -13.05
C GLU A 175 11.55 18.78 -12.63
N ARG A 176 10.37 19.40 -12.59
CA ARG A 176 9.12 18.73 -12.15
C ARG A 176 8.35 18.08 -13.30
N VAL A 177 8.76 18.36 -14.53
CA VAL A 177 8.12 17.89 -15.75
C VAL A 177 9.22 17.49 -16.71
N SER A 178 9.23 16.23 -17.11
CA SER A 178 10.05 15.73 -18.21
C SER A 178 9.11 15.40 -19.36
N ALA A 179 9.35 16.00 -20.52
CA ALA A 179 8.57 15.76 -21.73
C ALA A 179 9.47 15.10 -22.78
N GLN A 180 9.04 13.94 -23.28
CA GLN A 180 9.71 13.25 -24.37
C GLN A 180 8.72 13.09 -25.53
N TRP A 181 9.16 13.47 -26.73
CA TRP A 181 8.40 13.22 -27.95
C TRP A 181 8.57 11.75 -28.34
N LEU A 182 7.51 10.97 -28.16
CA LEU A 182 7.51 9.53 -28.38
C LEU A 182 7.10 9.12 -29.80
N GLY A 183 6.59 10.05 -30.61
CA GLY A 183 6.27 9.84 -32.02
C GLY A 183 7.02 10.82 -32.91
N LYS A 184 7.42 10.37 -34.11
CA LYS A 184 7.72 11.30 -35.19
C LYS A 184 6.47 12.15 -35.42
N ALA A 185 6.60 13.47 -35.38
CA ALA A 185 5.58 14.35 -35.92
C ALA A 185 5.23 13.83 -37.32
N TRP A 186 4.03 13.27 -37.47
CA TRP A 186 3.55 12.87 -38.78
C TRP A 186 3.35 14.18 -39.55
N PRO A 187 4.08 14.42 -40.64
CA PRO A 187 3.93 15.66 -41.38
C PRO A 187 2.57 15.62 -42.07
N GLY A 188 1.73 16.61 -41.75
CA GLY A 188 0.58 17.09 -42.54
C GLY A 188 -0.25 16.04 -43.24
#